data_AF-A0A380THK8-F1
#
_entry.id   AF-A0A380THK8-F1
#
_cell.length_a   1.000
_cell.length_b   1.000
_cell.length_c   1.000
_cell.angle_alpha   90.00
_cell.angle_beta   90.00
_cell.angle_gamma   90.00
#
_symmetry.space_group_name_H-M   'P 1'
#
loop_
_entity.id
_entity.type
_entity.pdbx_description
1 polymer ?
#
loop_
_entity_poly.entity_id
_entity_poly.type
_entity_poly.pdbx_seq_one_letter_code
_entity_poly.pdbx_strand_id
1 'polypeptide(L)'
;MRQAAGQIEGLPPALWDFKVSGYPVLRRWLEGRAGQVVDLALFEALRDVCARIAEQIDLSAQADTILGDALAATLNRDALGLPAA
;
A
#
# COMPACT_ATOMS: atom_id res chain seq x y z
N MET A 1 -21.21 9.47 30.88
CA MET A 1 -21.37 9.33 29.42
C MET A 1 -20.82 7.97 29.01
N ARG A 2 -21.60 7.15 28.31
CA ARG A 2 -21.12 5.88 27.72
C ARG A 2 -20.47 6.23 26.38
N GLN A 3 -19.20 5.93 26.19
CA GLN A 3 -18.60 5.99 24.84
C GLN A 3 -19.10 4.77 24.06
N ALA A 4 -19.66 4.97 22.88
CA ALA A 4 -19.96 3.88 21.96
C ALA A 4 -18.66 3.45 21.26
N ALA A 5 -18.29 2.18 21.38
CA ALA A 5 -17.17 1.62 20.63
C ALA A 5 -17.63 1.30 19.20
N GLY A 6 -16.91 1.82 18.20
CA GLY A 6 -17.09 1.43 16.80
C GLY A 6 -16.13 0.30 16.44
N GLN A 7 -16.59 -0.64 15.61
CA GLN A 7 -15.75 -1.69 15.05
C GLN A 7 -15.52 -1.42 13.56
N ILE A 8 -14.26 -1.53 13.11
CA ILE A 8 -13.90 -1.45 11.69
C ILE A 8 -13.94 -2.87 11.12
N GLU A 9 -14.84 -3.11 10.17
CA GLU A 9 -14.99 -4.39 9.48
C GLU A 9 -14.92 -4.19 7.95
N GLY A 10 -14.69 -5.27 7.20
CA GLY A 10 -14.74 -5.27 5.74
C GLY A 10 -13.51 -4.71 5.02
N LEU A 11 -12.45 -4.31 5.74
CA LEU A 11 -11.18 -3.94 5.11
C LEU A 11 -10.41 -5.19 4.63
N PRO A 12 -9.86 -5.19 3.41
CA PRO A 12 -9.03 -6.28 2.91
C PRO A 12 -7.83 -6.57 3.84
N PRO A 13 -7.44 -7.86 4.03
CA PRO A 13 -6.26 -8.23 4.84
C PRO A 13 -4.98 -7.52 4.43
N ALA A 14 -4.79 -7.33 3.12
CA ALA A 14 -3.61 -6.66 2.57
C ALA A 14 -3.39 -5.25 3.13
N LEU A 15 -4.46 -4.51 3.48
CA LEU A 15 -4.34 -3.19 4.10
C LEU A 15 -3.82 -3.26 5.54
N TRP A 16 -4.21 -4.30 6.29
CA TRP A 16 -3.74 -4.54 7.66
C TRP A 16 -2.29 -5.02 7.69
N ASP A 17 -1.89 -5.81 6.69
CA ASP A 17 -0.57 -6.41 6.58
C ASP A 17 0.46 -5.48 5.94
N PHE A 18 0.01 -4.40 5.29
CA PHE A 18 0.88 -3.44 4.61
C PHE A 18 1.90 -2.81 5.57
N LYS A 19 3.18 -2.91 5.18
CA LYS A 19 4.33 -2.45 5.95
C LYS A 19 5.30 -1.69 5.07
N VAL A 20 5.88 -0.63 5.62
CA VAL A 20 7.04 0.05 5.04
C VAL A 20 8.23 -0.22 5.93
N SER A 21 9.27 -0.88 5.41
CA SER A 21 10.47 -1.27 6.19
C SER A 21 10.14 -2.00 7.51
N GLY A 22 9.08 -2.82 7.50
CA GLY A 22 8.60 -3.56 8.67
C GLY A 22 7.62 -2.79 9.58
N TYR A 23 7.38 -1.50 9.34
CA TYR A 23 6.47 -0.68 10.12
C TYR A 23 5.00 -0.84 9.64
N PRO A 24 4.06 -1.33 10.48
CA PRO A 24 2.68 -1.60 10.07
C PRO A 24 1.87 -0.31 9.96
N VAL A 25 1.62 0.16 8.74
CA VAL A 25 1.19 1.55 8.48
C VAL A 25 -0.21 1.83 9.02
N LEU A 26 -1.22 1.05 8.60
CA LEU A 26 -2.62 1.28 9.01
C LEU A 26 -2.79 1.16 10.52
N ARG A 27 -2.18 0.13 11.13
CA ARG A 27 -2.23 -0.09 12.58
C ARG A 27 -1.64 1.09 13.35
N ARG A 28 -0.48 1.59 12.92
CA ARG A 28 0.19 2.73 13.57
C ARG A 28 -0.58 4.03 13.41
N TRP A 29 -1.18 4.25 12.24
CA TRP A 29 -2.04 5.40 11.99
C TRP A 29 -3.26 5.41 12.93
N LEU A 30 -3.85 4.24 13.20
CA LEU A 30 -4.95 4.06 14.14
C LEU A 30 -4.50 4.22 15.61
N GLU A 31 -3.36 3.63 15.99
CA GLU A 31 -2.80 3.77 17.34
C GLU A 31 -2.59 5.23 17.72
N GLY A 32 -2.08 6.05 16.80
CA GLY A 32 -1.88 7.50 17.00
C GLY A 32 -3.16 8.31 17.19
N ARG A 33 -4.34 7.68 17.02
CA ARG A 33 -5.67 8.30 17.15
C ARG A 33 -6.53 7.61 18.21
N ALA A 34 -5.97 6.69 18.98
CA ALA A 34 -6.67 6.04 20.08
C ALA A 34 -7.22 7.09 21.06
N GLY A 35 -8.50 6.96 21.41
CA GLY A 35 -9.20 7.88 22.32
C GLY A 35 -9.75 9.15 21.67
N GLN A 36 -9.54 9.37 20.37
CA GLN A 36 -10.21 10.45 19.63
C GLN A 36 -11.67 10.07 19.33
N VAL A 37 -12.53 11.08 19.27
CA VAL A 37 -13.91 10.90 18.81
C VAL A 37 -13.89 10.66 17.31
N VAL A 38 -14.58 9.61 16.86
CA VAL A 38 -14.76 9.33 15.44
C VAL A 38 -15.87 10.21 14.90
N ASP A 39 -15.49 11.36 14.35
CA ASP A 39 -16.36 12.21 13.55
C ASP A 39 -16.25 11.88 12.05
N LEU A 40 -17.02 12.59 11.22
CA LEU A 40 -17.01 12.40 9.78
C LEU A 40 -15.61 12.69 9.19
N ALA A 41 -14.91 13.70 9.68
CA ALA A 41 -13.59 14.08 9.17
C ALA A 41 -12.55 12.99 9.43
N LEU A 42 -12.57 12.40 10.64
CA LEU A 42 -11.70 11.27 10.97
C LEU A 42 -12.05 10.03 10.15
N PHE A 43 -13.34 9.78 9.92
CA PHE A 43 -13.78 8.67 9.08
C PHE A 43 -13.35 8.86 7.60
N GLU A 44 -13.45 10.06 7.05
CA GLU A 44 -12.97 10.39 5.71
C GLU A 44 -11.44 10.22 5.62
N ALA A 45 -10.70 10.66 6.63
CA ALA A 45 -9.26 10.45 6.71
C ALA A 45 -8.88 8.96 6.77
N LEU A 46 -9.68 8.13 7.47
CA LEU A 46 -9.51 6.68 7.47
C LEU A 46 -9.73 6.09 6.07
N ARG A 47 -10.78 6.54 5.36
CA ARG A 47 -11.04 6.09 3.98
C ARG A 47 -9.90 6.48 3.03
N ASP A 48 -9.40 7.71 3.14
CA ASP A 48 -8.29 8.20 2.31
C ASP A 48 -7.01 7.39 2.57
N VAL A 49 -6.63 7.15 3.83
CA VAL A 49 -5.42 6.36 4.12
C VAL A 49 -5.55 4.93 3.61
N CYS A 50 -6.72 4.30 3.75
CA CYS A 50 -6.98 2.97 3.21
C CYS A 50 -6.88 2.94 1.67
N ALA A 51 -7.43 3.95 0.98
CA ALA A 51 -7.36 4.05 -0.48
C ALA A 51 -5.91 4.21 -0.97
N ARG A 52 -5.12 5.07 -0.32
CA ARG A 52 -3.71 5.28 -0.65
C ARG A 52 -2.85 4.05 -0.40
N ILE A 53 -3.13 3.30 0.66
CA ILE A 53 -2.45 2.02 0.93
C ILE A 53 -2.79 1.01 -0.18
N ALA A 54 -4.06 0.91 -0.59
CA ALA A 54 -4.47 0.03 -1.68
C ALA A 54 -3.75 0.37 -2.99
N GLU A 55 -3.75 1.65 -3.38
CA GLU A 55 -3.06 2.14 -4.57
C GLU A 55 -1.56 1.83 -4.53
N GLN A 56 -0.92 2.02 -3.38
CA GLN A 56 0.50 1.72 -3.21
C GLN A 56 0.80 0.23 -3.39
N ILE A 57 -0.05 -0.66 -2.87
CA ILE A 57 0.08 -2.11 -3.07
C ILE A 57 -0.02 -2.46 -4.56
N ASP A 58 -0.99 -1.89 -5.26
CA ASP A 58 -1.21 -2.12 -6.68
C ASP A 58 -0.03 -1.61 -7.52
N LEU A 59 0.51 -0.43 -7.18
CA LEU A 59 1.69 0.14 -7.85
C LEU A 59 2.94 -0.71 -7.61
N SER A 60 3.14 -1.24 -6.40
CA SER A 60 4.25 -2.15 -6.12
C SER A 60 4.15 -3.44 -6.94
N ALA A 61 2.97 -4.05 -7.03
CA ALA A 61 2.77 -5.24 -7.85
C ALA A 61 3.04 -4.98 -9.35
N GLN A 62 2.64 -3.82 -9.86
CA GLN A 62 2.95 -3.40 -11.23
C GLN A 62 4.44 -3.19 -11.44
N ALA A 63 5.14 -2.57 -10.48
CA ALA A 63 6.58 -2.37 -10.55
C ALA A 63 7.35 -3.70 -10.58
N ASP A 64 6.96 -4.67 -9.74
CA ASP A 64 7.55 -6.01 -9.73
C ASP A 64 7.33 -6.74 -11.07
N THR A 65 6.14 -6.58 -11.67
CA THR A 65 5.84 -7.12 -13.00
C THR A 65 6.77 -6.53 -14.06
N ILE A 66 6.88 -5.20 -14.11
CA ILE A 66 7.75 -4.48 -15.05
C ILE A 66 9.22 -4.89 -14.87
N LEU A 67 9.67 -5.03 -13.61
CA LEU A 67 11.03 -5.48 -13.31
C LEU A 67 11.25 -6.92 -13.81
N GLY A 68 10.28 -7.81 -13.59
CA GLY A 68 10.33 -9.19 -14.09
C GLY A 68 10.50 -9.23 -15.61
N ASP A 69 9.70 -8.46 -16.34
CA ASP A 69 9.79 -8.35 -17.80
C ASP A 69 11.15 -7.79 -18.25
N ALA A 70 11.65 -6.75 -17.57
CA ALA A 70 12.94 -6.14 -17.88
C ALA A 70 14.11 -7.11 -17.62
N LEU A 71 14.04 -7.94 -16.58
CA LEU A 71 15.05 -8.96 -16.30
C LEU A 71 15.02 -10.12 -17.30
N ALA A 72 13.83 -10.47 -17.81
CA ALA A 72 13.67 -11.50 -18.84
C ALA A 72 14.13 -11.03 -20.22
N ALA A 73 14.00 -9.73 -20.51
CA ALA A 73 14.53 -9.13 -21.72
C ALA A 73 16.07 -9.15 -21.68
N THR A 74 16.68 -10.10 -22.41
CA THR A 74 18.14 -10.20 -22.46
C THR A 74 18.70 -8.95 -23.14
N LEU A 75 19.46 -8.16 -22.39
CA LEU A 75 20.18 -7.00 -22.90
C LEU A 75 21.41 -7.48 -23.71
N ASN A 76 21.17 -8.01 -24.90
CA ASN A 76 22.23 -8.43 -25.82
C ASN A 76 22.55 -7.30 -26.82
N ARG A 77 23.69 -7.42 -27.51
CA ARG A 77 24.16 -6.39 -28.45
C ARG A 77 23.13 -6.12 -29.56
N ASP A 78 22.43 -7.15 -29.99
CA ASP A 78 21.36 -7.06 -30.98
C ASP A 78 20.17 -6.22 -30.49
N ALA A 79 19.71 -6.46 -29.26
CA ALA A 79 18.66 -5.69 -28.59
C ALA A 79 19.03 -4.21 -28.36
N LEU A 80 20.33 -3.89 -28.36
CA LEU A 80 20.87 -2.53 -28.25
C LEU A 80 21.20 -1.89 -29.61
N GLY A 81 20.99 -2.58 -30.73
CA GLY A 81 21.38 -2.11 -32.06
C GLY A 81 22.91 -1.97 -32.25
N LEU A 82 23.70 -2.71 -31.45
CA LEU A 82 25.15 -2.71 -31.51
C LEU A 82 25.64 -3.82 -32.45
N PRO A 83 26.69 -3.57 -33.28
CA PRO A 83 27.22 -4.58 -34.18
C PRO A 83 27.77 -5.80 -33.42
N ALA A 84 27.72 -6.98 -34.04
CA ALA A 84 28.31 -8.21 -33.52
C ALA A 84 29.82 -8.02 -33.24
N ALA A 85 30.33 -8.73 -32.22
CA ALA A 85 31.75 -8.71 -31.85
C ALA A 85 32.61 -9.51 -32.84
#